data_AF-A0A964IDI0-F1
#
_entry.id   AF-A0A964IDI0-F1
#
_cell.length_a   1.000
_cell.length_b   1.000
_cell.length_c   1.000
_cell.angle_alpha   90.00
_cell.angle_beta   90.00
_cell.angle_gamma   90.00
#
_symmetry.space_group_name_H-M   'P 1'
#
loop_
_entity.id
_entity.type
_entity.pdbx_description
1 polymer ?
#
loop_
_entity_poly.entity_id
_entity_poly.type
_entity_poly.pdbx_seq_one_letter_code
_entity_poly.pdbx_strand_id
1 'polypeptide(L)' 'MRCPKCEWVPESSSRWTCWSGGGPEPPFTSCGTSWNTFTTRGKCPGCSHQWKWTSCLHCHGWSLHEDWYEFHHEAP' A
#
# COMPACT_ATOMS: atom_id res chain seq x y z
N MET A 1 -3.14 -10.80 3.51
CA MET A 1 -2.98 -9.34 3.23
C MET A 1 -4.21 -8.61 3.72
N ARG A 2 -4.13 -7.84 4.82
CA ARG A 2 -5.27 -7.08 5.35
C ARG A 2 -4.81 -5.81 6.05
N CYS A 3 -5.70 -4.83 6.17
CA CYS A 3 -5.39 -3.60 6.88
C CYS A 3 -5.05 -3.91 8.35
N PRO A 4 -3.88 -3.50 8.87
CA PRO A 4 -3.49 -3.78 10.27
C PRO A 4 -4.38 -3.06 11.30
N LYS A 5 -5.17 -2.07 10.86
CA LYS A 5 -5.96 -1.20 11.74
C LYS A 5 -7.44 -1.58 11.82
N CYS A 6 -8.00 -2.13 10.74
CA CYS A 6 -9.43 -2.42 10.65
C CYS A 6 -9.74 -3.75 9.97
N GLU A 7 -8.71 -4.54 9.66
CA GLU A 7 -8.81 -5.89 9.09
C GLU A 7 -9.43 -5.98 7.69
N TRP A 8 -9.77 -4.84 7.08
CA TRP A 8 -10.27 -4.80 5.71
C TRP A 8 -9.28 -5.47 4.72
N VAL A 9 -9.81 -6.34 3.87
CA VAL A 9 -9.06 -7.07 2.85
C VAL A 9 -9.27 -6.39 1.49
N PRO A 10 -8.20 -5.97 0.81
CA PRO A 10 -8.30 -5.38 -0.52
C PRO A 10 -8.66 -6.43 -1.58
N GLU A 11 -9.61 -6.09 -2.45
CA GLU A 11 -9.96 -6.88 -3.61
C GLU A 11 -8.98 -6.67 -4.77
N SER A 12 -9.00 -7.55 -5.77
CA SER A 12 -8.20 -7.40 -7.00
C SER A 12 -8.52 -6.11 -7.76
N SER A 13 -9.74 -5.58 -7.61
CA SER A 13 -10.24 -4.32 -8.15
C SER A 13 -9.79 -3.09 -7.37
N SER A 14 -9.26 -3.25 -6.15
CA SER A 14 -8.82 -2.11 -5.32
C SER A 14 -7.66 -1.39 -5.99
N ARG A 15 -7.71 -0.05 -5.97
CA ARG A 15 -6.74 0.82 -6.64
C ARG A 15 -6.26 1.94 -5.72
N TRP A 16 -4.98 2.22 -5.81
CA TRP A 16 -4.31 3.38 -5.24
C TRP A 16 -3.67 4.17 -6.37
N THR A 17 -3.63 5.48 -6.19
CA THR A 17 -2.98 6.38 -7.13
C THR A 17 -1.60 6.75 -6.60
N CYS A 18 -0.60 6.76 -7.49
CA CYS A 18 0.73 7.28 -7.17
C CYS A 18 0.60 8.78 -7.00
N TRP A 19 0.43 9.21 -5.76
CA TRP A 19 0.22 10.61 -5.40
C TRP A 19 0.94 10.93 -4.09
N SER A 20 2.01 11.71 -4.17
CA SER A 20 2.88 12.00 -3.02
C SER A 20 2.30 13.02 -2.02
N GLY A 21 1.06 13.49 -2.20
CA GLY A 21 0.42 14.46 -1.31
C GLY A 21 -0.40 13.82 -0.19
N GLY A 22 -0.21 14.29 1.05
CA GLY A 22 -1.11 14.00 2.18
C GLY A 22 -0.86 12.68 2.93
N GLY A 23 0.25 11.99 2.65
CA GLY A 23 0.67 10.78 3.34
C GLY A 23 1.93 10.97 4.19
N PRO A 24 2.37 9.92 4.91
CA PRO A 24 3.59 9.93 5.74
C PRO A 24 4.89 9.73 4.93
N GLU A 25 4.81 9.53 3.60
CA GLU A 25 6.00 9.41 2.75
C GLU A 25 6.68 10.77 2.53
N PRO A 26 8.02 10.83 2.46
CA PRO A 26 8.72 12.00 1.97
C PRO A 26 8.23 12.38 0.56
N PRO A 27 8.19 13.68 0.22
CA PRO A 27 7.75 14.12 -1.10
C PRO A 27 8.65 13.56 -2.20
N PHE A 28 8.02 13.13 -3.30
CA PHE A 28 8.68 12.67 -4.51
C PHE A 28 7.85 13.04 -5.74
N THR A 29 8.44 12.97 -6.93
CA THR A 29 7.74 13.21 -8.20
C THR A 29 6.79 12.04 -8.49
N SER A 30 5.52 12.23 -8.14
CA SER A 30 4.47 11.22 -8.37
C SER A 30 3.99 11.22 -9.83
N CYS A 31 3.55 10.06 -10.33
CA CYS A 31 3.21 9.88 -11.75
C CYS A 31 1.71 9.67 -12.01
N GLY A 32 0.86 9.63 -10.97
CA GLY A 32 -0.59 9.44 -11.13
C GLY A 32 -1.03 8.05 -11.58
N THR A 33 -0.11 7.08 -11.72
CA THR A 33 -0.48 5.70 -12.06
C THR A 33 -1.46 5.14 -11.03
N SER A 34 -2.53 4.48 -11.48
CA SER A 34 -3.52 3.82 -10.63
C SER A 34 -3.38 2.31 -10.71
N TRP A 35 -3.10 1.64 -9.60
CA TRP A 35 -2.86 0.19 -9.56
C TRP A 35 -3.18 -0.41 -8.18
N ASN A 36 -3.24 -1.74 -8.11
CA ASN A 36 -3.31 -2.43 -6.82
C ASN A 36 -1.89 -2.52 -6.25
N THR A 37 -1.60 -1.85 -5.12
CA THR A 37 -0.24 -1.79 -4.57
C THR A 37 0.34 -3.17 -4.26
N PHE A 38 -0.50 -4.14 -3.92
CA PHE A 38 -0.09 -5.49 -3.56
C PHE A 38 0.40 -6.32 -4.75
N THR A 39 0.02 -5.98 -6.00
CA THR A 39 0.50 -6.73 -7.19
C THR A 39 2.00 -6.52 -7.45
N THR A 40 2.59 -5.48 -6.88
CA THR A 40 3.99 -5.09 -7.07
C THR A 40 4.72 -4.85 -5.75
N ARG A 41 4.14 -5.30 -4.62
CA ARG A 41 4.64 -5.01 -3.26
C ARG A 41 4.97 -3.53 -3.05
N GLY A 42 4.08 -2.63 -3.45
CA GLY A 42 4.23 -1.19 -3.29
C GLY A 42 5.07 -0.50 -4.36
N LYS A 43 5.68 -1.21 -5.31
CA LYS A 43 6.44 -0.59 -6.40
C LYS A 43 5.50 -0.01 -7.46
N CYS A 44 5.53 1.29 -7.68
CA CYS A 44 4.72 1.92 -8.71
C CYS A 44 5.16 1.45 -10.11
N PRO A 45 4.27 0.93 -10.97
CA PRO A 45 4.66 0.48 -12.31
C PRO A 45 4.97 1.64 -13.27
N GLY A 46 4.51 2.85 -12.98
CA GLY A 46 4.78 4.03 -13.81
C GLY A 46 6.15 4.66 -13.55
N CYS A 47 6.45 5.02 -12.30
CA CYS A 47 7.70 5.71 -11.94
C CYS A 47 8.70 4.86 -11.16
N SER A 48 8.43 3.57 -10.92
CA SER A 48 9.26 2.67 -10.13
C SER A 48 9.49 3.06 -8.66
N HIS A 49 8.81 4.09 -8.14
CA HIS A 49 8.87 4.45 -6.72
C HIS A 49 8.41 3.30 -5.83
N GLN A 50 9.18 3.02 -4.77
CA GLN A 50 8.84 2.01 -3.78
C GLN A 50 8.09 2.65 -2.62
N TRP A 51 6.77 2.47 -2.60
CA TRP A 51 5.95 2.92 -1.48
C TRP A 51 6.26 2.09 -0.23
N LYS A 52 6.59 2.76 0.87
CA LYS A 52 6.77 2.15 2.20
C LYS A 52 5.47 2.13 3.00
N TRP A 53 4.52 3.00 2.65
CA TRP A 53 3.24 3.16 3.32
C TRP A 53 2.09 2.90 2.37
N THR A 54 0.98 2.39 2.90
CA THR A 54 -0.26 2.19 2.14
C THR A 54 -1.44 2.66 2.96
N SER A 55 -2.30 3.48 2.36
CA SER A 55 -3.55 3.93 2.95
C SER A 55 -4.62 2.85 2.82
N CYS A 56 -5.45 2.69 3.85
CA CYS A 56 -6.62 1.82 3.77
C CYS A 56 -7.75 2.53 3.02
N LEU A 57 -8.39 1.84 2.06
CA LEU A 57 -9.55 2.38 1.35
C LEU A 57 -10.83 2.36 2.19
N HIS A 58 -10.85 1.61 3.31
CA HIS A 58 -11.99 1.51 4.22
C HIS A 58 -11.88 2.46 5.41
N CYS A 59 -10.79 2.40 6.19
CA CYS A 59 -10.63 3.23 7.39
C CYS A 59 -9.80 4.51 7.16
N HIS A 60 -9.26 4.73 5.96
CA HIS A 60 -8.40 5.86 5.59
C HIS A 60 -7.10 6.01 6.39
N GLY A 61 -6.81 5.08 7.31
CA GLY A 61 -5.55 5.03 8.05
C GLY A 61 -4.39 4.56 7.19
N TRP A 62 -3.20 5.09 7.47
CA TRP A 62 -1.93 4.64 6.89
C TRP A 62 -1.26 3.58 7.76
N SER A 63 -0.71 2.54 7.15
CA SER A 63 0.20 1.57 7.80
C SER A 63 1.38 1.28 6.88
N LEU A 64 2.48 0.75 7.43
CA LEU A 64 3.60 0.29 6.60
C LEU A 64 3.09 -0.79 5.65
N HIS A 65 3.54 -0.78 4.39
CA HIS A 65 3.10 -1.74 3.38
C HIS A 65 3.40 -3.18 3.82
N GLU A 66 4.54 -3.41 4.49
CA GLU A 66 4.93 -4.71 5.02
C GLU A 66 3.97 -5.23 6.11
N ASP A 67 3.41 -4.36 6.96
CA ASP A 67 2.50 -4.76 8.04
C ASP A 67 1.18 -5.35 7.49
N TRP A 68 0.83 -5.08 6.23
CA TRP A 68 -0.35 -5.66 5.62
C TRP A 68 -0.20 -7.15 5.34
N TYR A 69 1.03 -7.66 5.26
CA TYR A 69 1.30 -9.09 5.08
C TYR A 69 1.36 -9.75 6.45
N GLU A 70 0.52 -10.76 6.67
CA GLU A 70 0.67 -11.61 7.85
C GLU A 70 1.90 -12.48 7.63
N PHE A 71 2.91 -12.30 8.49
CA PHE A 71 3.97 -13.28 8.60
C PHE A 71 3.41 -14.48 9.36
N HIS A 72 3.07 -15.55 8.65
CA HIS A 72 2.96 -16.86 9.28
C HIS A 72 4.36 -17.25 9.74
N HIS A 73 4.70 -16.94 10.98
CA HIS A 73 5.77 -17.62 11.68
C HIS A 73 5.27 -19.04 11.94
N GLU A 74 5.54 -19.96 11.02
CA GLU A 74 5.57 -21.38 11.38
C GLU A 74 6.69 -21.51 12.43
N ALA A 75 6.29 -21.67 13.70
CA ALA A 75 7.23 -22.06 14.73
C ALA A 75 7.83 -23.43 14.33
N PRO A 76 9.16 -23.61 14.41
CA PRO A 76 9.79 -24.91 14.17
C PRO A 76 9.27 -25.98 15.14
#